data_AF-A0A8J6SN49-F1
#
_entry.id   AF-A0A8J6SN49-F1
#
_cell.length_a   1.000
_cell.length_b   1.000
_cell.length_c   1.000
_cell.angle_alpha   90.00
_cell.angle_beta   90.00
_cell.angle_gamma   90.00
#
_symmetry.space_group_name_H-M   'P 1'
#
loop_
_entity.id
_entity.type
_entity.pdbx_description
1 polymer ?
#
loop_
_entity_poly.entity_id
_entity_poly.type
_entity_poly.pdbx_seq_one_letter_code
_entity_poly.pdbx_strand_id
1 'polypeptide(L)'
;MPDLQVSIAQHYHERTKYDPATIQEKSQGLDWDKQPIPFKEYKIGATYDLKPYLTEVEASPSDFADSWERLSRLLFCSYGLTLKMMTRYGDPVYLRAAPSAGGLYPAEVYLISRGTPLLPAGLYSYQSQSHSLIRFWDSEVWEDLQKACFWHPTLENTQLALVVSAVFFRSAWRYQDRAYRRIFLDTGHLLGNVELAGAINDYRPHLIGGFADEAINELLYLDPEQEGAIAIIALADLLDVQQNLPLAQAALPSATQIKYPKIPDGELLNYFHRATQIGVAQSSPFPTGTRPEAESVLVAEPAEDKYNFPFCLKVSTVAPSIFWGENLSALESTILKRRSTRAYSGEPLTLDELKALLDFTYQPHHYIDQSLDRSPDYFDLNLIETFIAVSGVEGLEEGCYYYAPKAQELRQIRFKNFRRELHFLCLGQNLGRDAGAVLFHTADLKQAVAAYGDRAYRYLHMDAGHLGQRLNLAAIHLNLGVSGIGGFFDNEVNEVLGIPTDEAVLYITTLGRPA
;
A
#
# COMPACT_ATOMS: atom_id res chain seq x y z
N MET A 1 39.39 -1.29 -6.28
CA MET A 1 38.55 -1.47 -5.07
C MET A 1 37.73 -2.72 -5.33
N PRO A 2 37.66 -3.72 -4.43
CA PRO A 2 36.73 -4.82 -4.65
C PRO A 2 35.32 -4.23 -4.74
N ASP A 3 34.59 -4.55 -5.81
CA ASP A 3 33.23 -4.07 -6.04
C ASP A 3 32.42 -4.28 -4.76
N LEU A 4 31.85 -3.20 -4.20
CA LEU A 4 30.98 -3.30 -3.03
C LEU A 4 29.85 -4.27 -3.39
N GLN A 5 29.83 -5.45 -2.77
CA GLN A 5 28.76 -6.42 -2.99
C GLN A 5 27.46 -5.85 -2.43
N VAL A 6 26.59 -5.39 -3.32
CA VAL A 6 25.25 -4.89 -3.00
C VAL A 6 24.29 -6.06 -2.81
N SER A 7 23.30 -5.91 -1.93
CA SER A 7 22.28 -6.93 -1.71
C SER A 7 21.38 -7.14 -2.94
N ILE A 8 20.63 -8.24 -2.98
CA ILE A 8 19.71 -8.51 -4.10
C ILE A 8 18.61 -7.45 -4.20
N ALA A 9 18.14 -6.84 -3.10
CA ALA A 9 17.18 -5.73 -3.14
C ALA A 9 17.77 -4.47 -3.77
N GLN A 10 19.02 -4.13 -3.43
CA GLN A 10 19.72 -3.00 -4.04
C GLN A 10 19.97 -3.27 -5.55
N HIS A 11 20.36 -4.49 -5.90
CA HIS A 11 20.53 -4.91 -7.29
C HIS A 11 19.21 -4.88 -8.08
N TYR A 12 18.13 -5.38 -7.47
CA TYR A 12 16.79 -5.36 -8.02
C TYR A 12 16.32 -3.93 -8.27
N HIS A 13 16.54 -3.04 -7.30
CA HIS A 13 16.23 -1.62 -7.45
C HIS A 13 16.99 -1.05 -8.65
N GLU A 14 18.30 -1.19 -8.71
CA GLU A 14 19.11 -0.65 -9.80
C GLU A 14 18.64 -1.12 -11.19
N ARG A 15 18.39 -2.43 -11.36
CA ARG A 15 17.96 -2.98 -12.65
C ARG A 15 16.56 -2.55 -13.09
N THR A 16 15.73 -2.11 -12.16
CA THR A 16 14.32 -1.75 -12.42
C THR A 16 14.09 -0.25 -12.55
N LYS A 17 15.15 0.57 -12.47
CA LYS A 17 15.08 2.01 -12.76
C LYS A 17 14.69 2.28 -14.22
N TYR A 18 14.17 3.47 -14.49
CA TYR A 18 14.19 4.02 -15.84
C TYR A 18 15.42 4.91 -16.01
N ASP A 19 16.05 4.79 -17.18
CA ASP A 19 17.20 5.59 -17.58
C ASP A 19 16.83 6.30 -18.90
N PRO A 20 16.94 7.64 -18.97
CA PRO A 20 16.66 8.42 -20.18
C PRO A 20 17.41 7.92 -21.42
N ALA A 21 18.63 7.41 -21.27
CA ALA A 21 19.46 6.93 -22.37
C ALA A 21 18.97 5.58 -22.93
N THR A 22 18.31 4.73 -22.12
CA THR A 22 17.94 3.36 -22.53
C THR A 22 16.43 3.11 -22.62
N ILE A 23 15.59 4.07 -22.20
CA ILE A 23 14.12 3.88 -22.17
C ILE A 23 13.52 3.56 -23.54
N GLN A 24 14.03 4.16 -24.62
CA GLN A 24 13.54 3.91 -25.98
C GLN A 24 13.91 2.52 -26.48
N GLU A 25 15.12 2.04 -26.17
CA GLU A 25 15.62 0.73 -26.56
C GLU A 25 14.89 -0.41 -25.84
N LYS A 26 14.46 -0.17 -24.60
CA LYS A 26 13.72 -1.13 -23.77
C LYS A 26 12.21 -1.16 -24.05
N SER A 27 11.71 -0.31 -24.95
CA SER A 27 10.29 -0.27 -25.29
C SER A 27 9.92 -1.47 -26.18
N GLN A 28 9.30 -2.49 -25.56
CA GLN A 28 8.77 -3.65 -26.27
C GLN A 28 7.25 -3.50 -26.45
N GLY A 29 6.73 -4.01 -27.57
CA GLY A 29 5.28 -4.11 -27.78
C GLY A 29 4.64 -5.04 -26.76
N LEU A 30 3.40 -4.73 -26.34
CA LEU A 30 2.63 -5.60 -25.45
C LEU A 30 2.04 -6.78 -26.22
N ASP A 31 2.14 -7.97 -25.64
CA ASP A 31 1.50 -9.19 -26.14
C ASP A 31 0.02 -9.20 -25.69
N TRP A 32 -0.85 -8.53 -26.46
CA TRP A 32 -2.26 -8.36 -26.12
C TRP A 32 -3.04 -9.68 -26.06
N ASP A 33 -2.61 -10.71 -26.77
CA ASP A 33 -3.22 -12.04 -26.73
C ASP A 33 -3.05 -12.72 -25.37
N LYS A 34 -2.10 -12.24 -24.55
CA LYS A 34 -1.85 -12.72 -23.18
C LYS A 34 -2.23 -11.71 -22.11
N GLN A 35 -3.03 -10.69 -22.44
CA GLN A 35 -3.49 -9.75 -21.43
C GLN A 35 -4.27 -10.52 -20.34
N PRO A 36 -3.85 -10.43 -19.06
CA PRO A 36 -4.45 -11.23 -18.00
C PRO A 36 -5.83 -10.67 -17.61
N ILE A 37 -6.76 -11.58 -17.35
CA ILE A 37 -8.05 -11.25 -16.74
C ILE A 37 -7.80 -11.08 -15.22
N PRO A 38 -8.09 -9.91 -14.63
CA PRO A 38 -7.71 -9.61 -13.26
C PRO A 38 -8.68 -10.20 -12.22
N PHE A 39 -9.18 -11.41 -12.45
CA PHE A 39 -10.12 -12.10 -11.58
C PHE A 39 -9.81 -13.60 -11.57
N LYS A 40 -9.83 -14.23 -10.39
CA LYS A 40 -9.66 -15.69 -10.26
C LYS A 40 -11.01 -16.39 -10.33
N GLU A 41 -11.08 -17.44 -11.13
CA GLU A 41 -12.26 -18.31 -11.21
C GLU A 41 -12.14 -19.51 -10.28
N TYR A 42 -13.21 -19.83 -9.57
CA TYR A 42 -13.31 -21.01 -8.72
C TYR A 42 -14.45 -21.89 -9.24
N LYS A 43 -14.12 -23.14 -9.60
CA LYS A 43 -15.10 -24.13 -10.11
C LYS A 43 -15.85 -24.87 -8.99
N ILE A 44 -15.33 -24.80 -7.78
CA ILE A 44 -15.86 -25.45 -6.59
C ILE A 44 -15.89 -24.45 -5.43
N GLY A 45 -16.80 -24.66 -4.50
CA GLY A 45 -16.93 -23.86 -3.29
C GLY A 45 -18.35 -23.33 -3.09
N ALA A 46 -18.65 -22.97 -1.84
CA ALA A 46 -19.92 -22.33 -1.50
C ALA A 46 -19.81 -20.81 -1.67
N THR A 47 -20.80 -20.20 -2.32
CA THR A 47 -20.84 -18.75 -2.53
C THR A 47 -21.69 -18.07 -1.46
N TYR A 48 -21.11 -17.06 -0.81
CA TYR A 48 -21.77 -16.16 0.12
C TYR A 48 -21.93 -14.81 -0.58
N ASP A 49 -23.18 -14.45 -0.91
CA ASP A 49 -23.47 -13.18 -1.57
C ASP A 49 -23.43 -12.02 -0.57
N LEU A 50 -22.57 -11.03 -0.80
CA LEU A 50 -22.43 -9.87 0.09
C LEU A 50 -23.29 -8.67 -0.34
N LYS A 51 -23.82 -8.68 -1.57
CA LYS A 51 -24.61 -7.57 -2.15
C LYS A 51 -25.85 -7.18 -1.33
N PRO A 52 -26.64 -8.12 -0.77
CA PRO A 52 -27.81 -7.76 0.04
C PRO A 52 -27.48 -6.87 1.23
N TYR A 53 -26.23 -6.92 1.72
CA TYR A 53 -25.77 -6.19 2.90
C TYR A 53 -25.07 -4.86 2.56
N LEU A 54 -25.13 -4.40 1.30
CA LEU A 54 -24.66 -3.06 0.90
C LEU A 54 -25.79 -2.02 0.81
N THR A 55 -27.05 -2.45 0.92
CA THR A 55 -28.22 -1.58 0.74
C THR A 55 -29.05 -1.53 2.01
N GLU A 56 -29.64 -0.37 2.32
CA GLU A 56 -30.62 -0.18 3.41
C GLU A 56 -31.94 -0.93 3.21
N VAL A 57 -32.07 -1.74 2.14
CA VAL A 57 -33.25 -2.57 1.91
C VAL A 57 -33.22 -3.68 2.93
N GLU A 58 -34.20 -3.68 3.84
CA GLU A 58 -34.45 -4.65 4.91
C GLU A 58 -33.90 -6.04 4.55
N ALA A 59 -32.64 -6.30 4.94
CA ALA A 59 -32.12 -7.65 4.93
C ALA A 59 -33.10 -8.47 5.76
N SER A 60 -33.49 -9.66 5.26
CA SER A 60 -34.35 -10.55 6.03
C SER A 60 -33.77 -10.67 7.44
N PRO A 61 -34.56 -10.44 8.50
CA PRO A 61 -34.05 -10.38 9.87
C PRO A 61 -33.34 -11.70 10.16
N SER A 62 -32.01 -11.65 10.11
CA SER A 62 -31.12 -12.73 10.48
C SER A 62 -30.38 -12.25 11.71
N ASP A 63 -30.12 -13.15 12.65
CA ASP A 63 -29.44 -12.84 13.92
C ASP A 63 -28.04 -12.22 13.73
N PHE A 64 -27.51 -12.21 12.49
CA PHE A 64 -26.19 -11.69 12.13
C PHE A 64 -26.19 -10.63 11.01
N ALA A 65 -27.31 -9.94 10.77
CA ALA A 65 -27.41 -8.96 9.69
C ALA A 65 -26.34 -7.86 9.79
N ASP A 66 -26.16 -7.27 10.97
CA ASP A 66 -25.18 -6.21 11.22
C ASP A 66 -23.74 -6.68 10.99
N SER A 67 -23.42 -7.92 11.39
CA SER A 67 -22.09 -8.49 11.16
C SER A 67 -21.79 -8.72 9.68
N TRP A 68 -22.80 -9.14 8.90
CA TRP A 68 -22.68 -9.24 7.44
C TRP A 68 -22.55 -7.88 6.76
N GLU A 69 -23.31 -6.87 7.22
CA GLU A 69 -23.18 -5.50 6.71
C GLU A 69 -21.76 -4.97 6.91
N ARG A 70 -21.22 -5.07 8.13
CA ARG A 70 -19.87 -4.61 8.45
C ARG A 70 -18.81 -5.29 7.58
N LEU A 71 -18.87 -6.62 7.42
CA LEU A 71 -17.93 -7.37 6.59
C LEU A 71 -18.09 -7.03 5.09
N SER A 72 -19.33 -6.89 4.63
CA SER A 72 -19.67 -6.54 3.24
C SER A 72 -19.10 -5.17 2.88
N ARG A 73 -19.41 -4.14 3.68
CA ARG A 73 -18.93 -2.77 3.50
C ARG A 73 -17.42 -2.67 3.63
N LEU A 74 -16.80 -3.39 4.56
CA LEU A 74 -15.34 -3.47 4.69
C LEU A 74 -14.69 -3.94 3.38
N LEU A 75 -15.14 -5.06 2.82
CA LEU A 75 -14.57 -5.63 1.58
C LEU A 75 -14.88 -4.77 0.35
N PHE A 76 -16.07 -4.16 0.30
CA PHE A 76 -16.46 -3.28 -0.80
C PHE A 76 -15.63 -1.99 -0.83
N CYS A 77 -15.49 -1.32 0.31
CA CYS A 77 -14.65 -0.12 0.44
C CYS A 77 -13.16 -0.42 0.30
N SER A 78 -12.72 -1.64 0.65
CA SER A 78 -11.33 -2.07 0.45
C SER A 78 -10.99 -2.26 -1.04
N TYR A 79 -11.75 -3.11 -1.73
CA TYR A 79 -11.36 -3.61 -3.06
C TYR A 79 -12.53 -3.87 -4.03
N GLY A 80 -13.74 -3.38 -3.72
CA GLY A 80 -14.91 -3.48 -4.58
C GLY A 80 -14.78 -2.73 -5.90
N LEU A 81 -15.58 -3.13 -6.89
CA LEU A 81 -15.67 -2.43 -8.17
C LEU A 81 -16.51 -1.16 -8.02
N THR A 82 -15.95 -0.01 -8.40
CA THR A 82 -16.58 1.30 -8.19
C THR A 82 -16.88 2.06 -9.48
N LEU A 83 -16.29 1.65 -10.61
CA LEU A 83 -16.64 2.18 -11.94
C LEU A 83 -16.48 1.12 -13.02
N LYS A 84 -17.46 1.05 -13.93
CA LYS A 84 -17.32 0.33 -15.20
C LYS A 84 -17.01 1.34 -16.31
N MET A 85 -15.87 1.20 -16.96
CA MET A 85 -15.44 2.05 -18.05
C MET A 85 -15.41 1.27 -19.36
N MET A 86 -16.11 1.76 -20.38
CA MET A 86 -16.06 1.15 -21.71
C MET A 86 -14.76 1.51 -22.40
N THR A 87 -14.05 0.51 -22.92
CA THR A 87 -12.88 0.75 -23.78
C THR A 87 -13.30 0.92 -25.23
N ARG A 88 -12.42 1.52 -26.05
CA ARG A 88 -12.64 1.64 -27.51
C ARG A 88 -12.73 0.30 -28.23
N TYR A 89 -12.25 -0.77 -27.59
CA TYR A 89 -12.17 -2.12 -28.16
C TYR A 89 -13.33 -3.04 -27.73
N GLY A 90 -14.32 -2.51 -27.00
CA GLY A 90 -15.57 -3.21 -26.67
C GLY A 90 -15.61 -3.82 -25.28
N ASP A 91 -14.48 -4.28 -24.74
CA ASP A 91 -14.43 -4.88 -23.42
C ASP A 91 -14.42 -3.83 -22.30
N PRO A 92 -15.27 -3.97 -21.26
CA PRO A 92 -15.28 -3.05 -20.14
C PRO A 92 -14.07 -3.27 -19.22
N VAL A 93 -13.44 -2.18 -18.80
CA VAL A 93 -12.48 -2.18 -17.69
C VAL A 93 -13.20 -1.75 -16.43
N TYR A 94 -13.04 -2.55 -15.37
CA TYR A 94 -13.62 -2.27 -14.06
C TYR A 94 -12.57 -1.64 -13.17
N LEU A 95 -12.84 -0.43 -12.68
CA LEU A 95 -12.00 0.23 -11.70
C LEU A 95 -12.45 -0.15 -10.28
N ARG A 96 -11.48 -0.23 -9.38
CA ARG A 96 -11.69 -0.62 -7.97
C ARG A 96 -11.57 0.56 -7.02
N ALA A 97 -11.99 0.36 -5.78
CA ALA A 97 -11.77 1.30 -4.69
C ALA A 97 -10.28 1.65 -4.55
N ALA A 98 -9.39 0.66 -4.61
CA ALA A 98 -7.94 0.87 -4.71
C ALA A 98 -7.51 1.23 -6.15
N PRO A 99 -6.64 2.24 -6.35
CA PRO A 99 -5.95 2.43 -7.62
C PRO A 99 -4.97 1.27 -7.90
N SER A 100 -4.58 1.13 -9.17
CA SER A 100 -3.58 0.15 -9.58
C SER A 100 -2.80 0.68 -10.78
N ALA A 101 -1.48 0.48 -10.79
CA ALA A 101 -0.62 0.84 -11.90
C ALA A 101 -1.12 0.18 -13.20
N GLY A 102 -1.52 1.02 -14.17
CA GLY A 102 -2.05 0.55 -15.44
C GLY A 102 -3.42 -0.12 -15.36
N GLY A 103 -4.08 -0.12 -14.19
CA GLY A 103 -5.36 -0.81 -13.98
C GLY A 103 -5.25 -2.33 -14.06
N LEU A 104 -4.12 -2.90 -13.61
CA LEU A 104 -3.80 -4.33 -13.77
C LEU A 104 -4.23 -5.20 -12.59
N TYR A 105 -4.47 -4.60 -11.41
CA TYR A 105 -5.00 -5.24 -10.21
C TYR A 105 -4.30 -6.55 -9.85
N PRO A 106 -2.99 -6.49 -9.50
CA PRO A 106 -2.22 -7.69 -9.15
C PRO A 106 -2.72 -8.36 -7.86
N ALA A 107 -3.29 -7.59 -6.95
CA ALA A 107 -3.71 -8.09 -5.65
C ALA A 107 -4.95 -9.00 -5.73
N GLU A 108 -4.95 -10.08 -4.96
CA GLU A 108 -6.14 -10.86 -4.61
C GLU A 108 -6.37 -10.78 -3.10
N VAL A 109 -7.64 -10.77 -2.69
CA VAL A 109 -8.04 -10.70 -1.28
C VAL A 109 -8.66 -12.03 -0.88
N TYR A 110 -8.08 -12.66 0.12
CA TYR A 110 -8.60 -13.84 0.78
C TYR A 110 -9.05 -13.50 2.18
N LEU A 111 -10.03 -14.24 2.67
CA LEU A 111 -10.48 -14.22 4.05
C LEU A 111 -10.30 -15.62 4.63
N ILE A 112 -9.61 -15.71 5.74
CA ILE A 112 -9.46 -16.93 6.54
C ILE A 112 -10.38 -16.79 7.74
N SER A 113 -11.27 -17.76 7.92
CA SER A 113 -12.16 -17.82 9.08
C SER A 113 -11.65 -18.87 10.07
N ARG A 114 -11.58 -18.48 11.35
CA ARG A 114 -11.35 -19.40 12.46
C ARG A 114 -12.52 -20.36 12.69
N GLY A 115 -13.71 -19.99 12.23
CA GLY A 115 -14.96 -20.68 12.50
C GLY A 115 -15.80 -19.89 13.50
N THR A 116 -16.70 -19.08 12.99
CA THR A 116 -17.66 -18.28 13.77
C THR A 116 -19.09 -18.71 13.46
N PRO A 117 -20.08 -18.33 14.30
CA PRO A 117 -21.49 -18.55 13.96
C PRO A 117 -21.91 -17.90 12.62
N LEU A 118 -21.26 -16.80 12.25
CA LEU A 118 -21.45 -16.09 10.98
C LEU A 118 -20.83 -16.85 9.80
N LEU A 119 -19.56 -17.22 9.95
CA LEU A 119 -18.71 -17.71 8.87
C LEU A 119 -17.99 -18.99 9.31
N PRO A 120 -18.36 -20.16 8.75
CA PRO A 120 -17.68 -21.43 9.05
C PRO A 120 -16.15 -21.36 8.85
N ALA A 121 -15.41 -22.26 9.49
CA ALA A 121 -13.94 -22.26 9.39
C ALA A 121 -13.48 -22.53 7.95
N GLY A 122 -12.39 -21.93 7.51
CA GLY A 122 -11.79 -22.25 6.22
C GLY A 122 -11.38 -21.03 5.41
N LEU A 123 -11.21 -21.26 4.09
CA LEU A 123 -10.61 -20.30 3.17
C LEU A 123 -11.64 -19.76 2.19
N TYR A 124 -11.66 -18.44 2.08
CA TYR A 124 -12.59 -17.70 1.26
C TYR A 124 -11.82 -16.80 0.31
N SER A 125 -12.20 -16.79 -0.96
CA SER A 125 -11.70 -15.81 -1.94
C SER A 125 -12.75 -14.72 -2.14
N TYR A 126 -12.34 -13.46 -2.03
CA TYR A 126 -13.21 -12.33 -2.32
C TYR A 126 -13.30 -12.09 -3.83
N GLN A 127 -14.52 -12.22 -4.35
CA GLN A 127 -14.84 -12.04 -5.75
C GLN A 127 -15.37 -10.62 -5.98
N SER A 128 -14.49 -9.72 -6.42
CA SER A 128 -14.86 -8.32 -6.64
C SER A 128 -15.95 -8.14 -7.70
N GLN A 129 -16.03 -9.03 -8.71
CA GLN A 129 -17.03 -8.92 -9.80
C GLN A 129 -18.46 -9.09 -9.31
N SER A 130 -18.69 -10.12 -8.48
CA SER A 130 -20.01 -10.47 -7.96
C SER A 130 -20.26 -9.90 -6.57
N HIS A 131 -19.25 -9.28 -5.96
CA HIS A 131 -19.20 -8.88 -4.56
C HIS A 131 -19.71 -10.01 -3.65
N SER A 132 -18.90 -11.08 -3.60
CA SER A 132 -19.21 -12.31 -2.88
C SER A 132 -17.94 -12.96 -2.33
N LEU A 133 -18.09 -13.86 -1.37
CA LEU A 133 -17.02 -14.75 -0.92
C LEU A 133 -17.26 -16.16 -1.44
N ILE A 134 -16.24 -16.77 -2.04
CA ILE A 134 -16.27 -18.20 -2.39
C ILE A 134 -15.45 -18.96 -1.36
N ARG A 135 -16.13 -19.81 -0.57
CA ARG A 135 -15.48 -20.75 0.35
C ARG A 135 -14.96 -21.94 -0.45
N PHE A 136 -13.70 -21.89 -0.86
CA PHE A 136 -13.08 -22.91 -1.72
C PHE A 136 -12.42 -24.04 -0.92
N TRP A 137 -12.25 -23.85 0.39
CA TRP A 137 -11.68 -24.86 1.29
C TRP A 137 -12.43 -24.90 2.62
N ASP A 138 -12.90 -26.09 3.00
CA ASP A 138 -13.68 -26.36 4.22
C ASP A 138 -12.80 -27.15 5.21
N SER A 139 -12.00 -26.44 6.00
CA SER A 139 -11.24 -27.04 7.11
C SER A 139 -10.86 -25.99 8.16
N GLU A 140 -10.53 -26.45 9.36
CA GLU A 140 -9.94 -25.62 10.40
C GLU A 140 -8.45 -25.38 10.08
N VAL A 141 -8.12 -24.15 9.67
CA VAL A 141 -6.79 -23.77 9.16
C VAL A 141 -6.10 -22.71 10.03
N TRP A 142 -6.76 -22.28 11.11
CA TRP A 142 -6.32 -21.14 11.90
C TRP A 142 -4.99 -21.41 12.63
N GLU A 143 -4.79 -22.62 13.14
CA GLU A 143 -3.54 -22.98 13.81
C GLU A 143 -2.35 -22.98 12.83
N ASP A 144 -2.58 -23.40 11.58
CA ASP A 144 -1.55 -23.37 10.54
C ASP A 144 -1.21 -21.92 10.15
N LEU A 145 -2.21 -21.04 10.08
CA LEU A 145 -2.01 -19.59 9.93
C LEU A 145 -1.17 -19.03 11.10
N GLN A 146 -1.51 -19.39 12.35
CA GLN A 146 -0.76 -18.95 13.53
C GLN A 146 0.69 -19.42 13.48
N LYS A 147 0.95 -20.69 13.16
CA LYS A 147 2.31 -21.24 13.01
C LYS A 147 3.09 -20.51 11.92
N ALA A 148 2.47 -20.29 10.77
CA ALA A 148 3.09 -19.59 9.64
C ALA A 148 3.37 -18.10 9.95
N CYS A 149 2.60 -17.49 10.85
CA CYS A 149 2.84 -16.14 11.38
C CYS A 149 3.65 -16.13 12.68
N PHE A 150 4.37 -17.21 13.00
CA PHE A 150 5.22 -17.32 14.19
C PHE A 150 4.49 -17.04 15.52
N TRP A 151 3.23 -17.50 15.61
CA TRP A 151 2.34 -17.27 16.75
C TRP A 151 2.12 -15.79 17.06
N HIS A 152 1.97 -14.97 16.00
CA HIS A 152 1.69 -13.56 16.15
C HIS A 152 0.50 -13.31 17.10
N PRO A 153 0.65 -12.47 18.15
CA PRO A 153 -0.30 -12.40 19.26
C PRO A 153 -1.70 -11.94 18.84
N THR A 154 -1.81 -11.18 17.76
CA THR A 154 -3.12 -10.72 17.28
C THR A 154 -3.99 -11.85 16.77
N LEU A 155 -3.40 -12.93 16.25
CA LEU A 155 -4.13 -14.11 15.78
C LEU A 155 -4.66 -14.99 16.92
N GLU A 156 -4.22 -14.77 18.17
CA GLU A 156 -4.75 -15.53 19.31
C GLU A 156 -6.18 -15.10 19.65
N ASN A 157 -6.49 -13.81 19.48
CA ASN A 157 -7.74 -13.20 19.93
C ASN A 157 -8.69 -12.82 18.80
N THR A 158 -8.21 -12.76 17.54
CA THR A 158 -9.08 -12.53 16.39
C THR A 158 -9.74 -13.81 15.88
N GLN A 159 -10.81 -13.61 15.09
CA GLN A 159 -11.61 -14.69 14.49
C GLN A 159 -11.52 -14.73 12.96
N LEU A 160 -11.09 -13.63 12.35
CA LEU A 160 -11.00 -13.44 10.91
C LEU A 160 -9.64 -12.83 10.58
N ALA A 161 -9.04 -13.27 9.47
CA ALA A 161 -7.83 -12.66 8.93
C ALA A 161 -7.97 -12.49 7.42
N LEU A 162 -7.56 -11.34 6.88
CA LEU A 162 -7.38 -11.17 5.45
C LEU A 162 -5.97 -11.60 5.07
N VAL A 163 -5.83 -12.20 3.90
CA VAL A 163 -4.53 -12.39 3.25
C VAL A 163 -4.59 -11.71 1.90
N VAL A 164 -3.62 -10.84 1.64
CA VAL A 164 -3.40 -10.24 0.33
C VAL A 164 -2.27 -10.99 -0.36
N SER A 165 -2.56 -11.55 -1.53
CA SER A 165 -1.55 -12.12 -2.43
C SER A 165 -1.37 -11.22 -3.65
N ALA A 166 -0.34 -11.51 -4.44
CA ALA A 166 -0.16 -10.91 -5.76
C ALA A 166 -0.01 -11.97 -6.84
N VAL A 167 -0.87 -11.89 -7.86
CA VAL A 167 -0.72 -12.65 -9.11
C VAL A 167 0.28 -11.90 -9.99
N PHE A 168 1.53 -12.34 -10.01
CA PHE A 168 2.67 -11.56 -10.55
C PHE A 168 2.48 -11.19 -12.01
N PHE A 169 1.99 -12.13 -12.83
CA PHE A 169 1.84 -11.93 -14.26
C PHE A 169 0.86 -10.80 -14.63
N ARG A 170 -0.10 -10.47 -13.75
CA ARG A 170 -1.03 -9.34 -13.97
C ARG A 170 -0.30 -8.04 -14.23
N SER A 171 0.71 -7.75 -13.42
CA SER A 171 1.54 -6.56 -13.58
C SER A 171 2.76 -6.82 -14.47
N ALA A 172 3.36 -8.01 -14.42
CA ALA A 172 4.54 -8.35 -15.21
C ALA A 172 4.27 -8.36 -16.72
N TRP A 173 3.03 -8.66 -17.15
CA TRP A 173 2.60 -8.53 -18.54
C TRP A 173 2.94 -7.16 -19.16
N ARG A 174 2.79 -6.08 -18.38
CA ARG A 174 3.09 -4.70 -18.83
C ARG A 174 4.45 -4.20 -18.39
N TYR A 175 4.83 -4.49 -17.15
CA TYR A 175 5.98 -3.85 -16.50
C TYR A 175 7.21 -4.76 -16.39
N GLN A 176 7.12 -6.01 -16.87
CA GLN A 176 8.19 -7.01 -16.78
C GLN A 176 8.72 -7.08 -15.35
N ASP A 177 10.04 -7.10 -15.16
CA ASP A 177 10.63 -7.14 -13.82
C ASP A 177 10.20 -5.96 -12.95
N ARG A 178 10.01 -4.75 -13.52
CA ARG A 178 9.58 -3.57 -12.74
C ARG A 178 8.22 -3.74 -12.05
N ALA A 179 7.44 -4.74 -12.45
CA ALA A 179 6.14 -5.02 -11.88
C ALA A 179 6.17 -5.21 -10.37
N TYR A 180 7.24 -5.75 -9.77
CA TYR A 180 7.29 -5.96 -8.32
C TYR A 180 7.08 -4.63 -7.57
N ARG A 181 7.74 -3.55 -7.99
CA ARG A 181 7.54 -2.22 -7.39
C ARG A 181 6.07 -1.80 -7.42
N ARG A 182 5.42 -2.00 -8.58
CA ARG A 182 4.00 -1.66 -8.80
C ARG A 182 3.08 -2.52 -7.97
N ILE A 183 3.36 -3.81 -7.86
CA ILE A 183 2.58 -4.77 -7.09
C ILE A 183 2.51 -4.35 -5.62
N PHE A 184 3.66 -4.02 -5.01
CA PHE A 184 3.68 -3.60 -3.61
C PHE A 184 3.09 -2.21 -3.40
N LEU A 185 3.25 -1.27 -4.34
CA LEU A 185 2.55 0.03 -4.29
C LEU A 185 1.02 -0.13 -4.37
N ASP A 186 0.54 -0.91 -5.34
CA ASP A 186 -0.89 -1.22 -5.51
C ASP A 186 -1.46 -1.90 -4.26
N THR A 187 -0.68 -2.80 -3.65
CA THR A 187 -1.04 -3.47 -2.40
C THR A 187 -1.09 -2.49 -1.24
N GLY A 188 -0.11 -1.61 -1.11
CA GLY A 188 -0.13 -0.53 -0.13
C GLY A 188 -1.37 0.33 -0.22
N HIS A 189 -1.77 0.68 -1.44
CA HIS A 189 -3.01 1.42 -1.67
C HIS A 189 -4.27 0.67 -1.20
N LEU A 190 -4.29 -0.65 -1.37
CA LEU A 190 -5.34 -1.51 -0.81
C LEU A 190 -5.28 -1.54 0.73
N LEU A 191 -4.10 -1.67 1.34
CA LEU A 191 -3.94 -1.65 2.80
C LEU A 191 -4.50 -0.38 3.42
N GLY A 192 -4.24 0.78 2.80
CA GLY A 192 -4.82 2.05 3.24
C GLY A 192 -6.34 2.13 3.12
N ASN A 193 -6.96 1.40 2.19
CA ASN A 193 -8.42 1.26 2.23
C ASN A 193 -8.88 0.28 3.31
N VAL A 194 -8.15 -0.80 3.57
CA VAL A 194 -8.53 -1.79 4.59
C VAL A 194 -8.58 -1.15 5.97
N GLU A 195 -7.63 -0.27 6.31
CA GLU A 195 -7.70 0.46 7.60
C GLU A 195 -8.88 1.40 7.68
N LEU A 196 -9.13 2.19 6.63
CA LEU A 196 -10.16 3.20 6.65
C LEU A 196 -11.55 2.56 6.59
N ALA A 197 -11.70 1.52 5.79
CA ALA A 197 -12.90 0.68 5.76
C ALA A 197 -13.08 -0.10 7.06
N GLY A 198 -11.99 -0.49 7.73
CA GLY A 198 -12.03 -1.05 9.08
C GLY A 198 -12.64 -0.07 10.07
N ALA A 199 -12.11 1.16 10.13
CA ALA A 199 -12.62 2.21 11.01
C ALA A 199 -14.10 2.55 10.76
N ILE A 200 -14.55 2.57 9.50
CA ILE A 200 -15.97 2.76 9.13
C ILE A 200 -16.88 1.65 9.69
N ASN A 201 -16.33 0.45 9.90
CA ASN A 201 -17.09 -0.76 10.26
C ASN A 201 -16.67 -1.34 11.63
N ASP A 202 -16.08 -0.52 12.50
CA ASP A 202 -15.63 -0.90 13.84
C ASP A 202 -14.69 -2.12 13.85
N TYR A 203 -13.81 -2.20 12.86
CA TYR A 203 -12.71 -3.17 12.81
C TYR A 203 -11.36 -2.45 12.88
N ARG A 204 -10.40 -3.07 13.56
CA ARG A 204 -9.00 -2.69 13.48
C ARG A 204 -8.20 -3.78 12.77
N PRO A 205 -7.61 -3.49 11.59
CA PRO A 205 -6.66 -4.40 10.99
C PRO A 205 -5.33 -4.35 11.74
N HIS A 206 -4.78 -5.52 12.06
CA HIS A 206 -3.41 -5.67 12.54
C HIS A 206 -2.55 -6.27 11.44
N LEU A 207 -1.55 -5.52 10.99
CA LEU A 207 -0.72 -5.88 9.84
C LEU A 207 0.35 -6.90 10.25
N ILE A 208 0.54 -7.93 9.42
CA ILE A 208 1.54 -8.98 9.61
C ILE A 208 2.26 -9.19 8.26
N GLY A 209 3.43 -8.59 8.12
CA GLY A 209 4.35 -8.75 6.99
C GLY A 209 5.44 -9.77 7.21
N GLY A 210 5.64 -10.18 8.47
CA GLY A 210 6.55 -11.24 8.90
C GLY A 210 5.84 -12.58 9.02
N PHE A 211 5.91 -13.40 7.98
CA PHE A 211 5.30 -14.73 7.94
C PHE A 211 6.13 -15.65 7.06
N ALA A 212 6.01 -16.96 7.28
CA ALA A 212 6.64 -17.96 6.44
C ALA A 212 5.92 -18.06 5.07
N ASP A 213 6.50 -17.46 4.03
CA ASP A 213 5.86 -17.32 2.72
C ASP A 213 5.42 -18.67 2.13
N GLU A 214 6.27 -19.69 2.17
CA GLU A 214 5.97 -21.04 1.68
C GLU A 214 4.76 -21.65 2.40
N ALA A 215 4.73 -21.57 3.73
CA ALA A 215 3.64 -22.12 4.53
C ALA A 215 2.29 -21.43 4.24
N ILE A 216 2.29 -20.11 4.03
CA ILE A 216 1.05 -19.38 3.68
C ILE A 216 0.61 -19.68 2.26
N ASN A 217 1.55 -19.79 1.32
CA ASN A 217 1.23 -20.16 -0.07
C ASN A 217 0.65 -21.58 -0.14
N GLU A 218 1.21 -22.53 0.62
CA GLU A 218 0.67 -23.88 0.78
C GLU A 218 -0.71 -23.86 1.44
N LEU A 219 -0.88 -23.10 2.52
CA LEU A 219 -2.15 -22.93 3.22
C LEU A 219 -3.27 -22.47 2.28
N LEU A 220 -2.98 -21.47 1.43
CA LEU A 220 -3.92 -20.92 0.45
C LEU A 220 -4.01 -21.73 -0.85
N TYR A 221 -3.26 -22.83 -0.96
CA TYR A 221 -3.19 -23.69 -2.15
C TYR A 221 -2.83 -22.90 -3.42
N LEU A 222 -1.83 -22.02 -3.31
CA LEU A 222 -1.33 -21.18 -4.40
C LEU A 222 -0.20 -21.88 -5.18
N ASP A 223 -0.09 -21.57 -6.47
CA ASP A 223 1.12 -21.85 -7.25
C ASP A 223 2.13 -20.72 -7.00
N PRO A 224 3.22 -20.95 -6.24
CA PRO A 224 4.15 -19.90 -5.83
C PRO A 224 4.94 -19.28 -6.99
N GLU A 225 4.95 -19.91 -8.17
CA GLU A 225 5.57 -19.31 -9.36
C GLU A 225 4.65 -18.29 -10.05
N GLN A 226 3.34 -18.32 -9.77
CA GLN A 226 2.34 -17.43 -10.36
C GLN A 226 1.78 -16.41 -9.37
N GLU A 227 1.60 -16.82 -8.12
CA GLU A 227 0.94 -16.04 -7.08
C GLU A 227 1.59 -16.28 -5.71
N GLY A 228 1.84 -15.22 -4.95
CA GLY A 228 2.40 -15.32 -3.61
C GLY A 228 1.73 -14.39 -2.61
N ALA A 229 1.55 -14.86 -1.37
CA ALA A 229 1.08 -14.03 -0.26
C ALA A 229 2.11 -12.94 0.08
N ILE A 230 1.63 -11.73 0.33
CA ILE A 230 2.48 -10.54 0.54
C ILE A 230 2.11 -9.72 1.78
N ALA A 231 0.88 -9.83 2.27
CA ALA A 231 0.47 -9.24 3.55
C ALA A 231 -0.62 -10.11 4.20
N ILE A 232 -0.56 -10.23 5.52
CA ILE A 232 -1.61 -10.84 6.35
C ILE A 232 -2.15 -9.75 7.27
N ILE A 233 -3.45 -9.77 7.52
CA ILE A 233 -4.14 -8.74 8.28
C ILE A 233 -5.10 -9.43 9.24
N ALA A 234 -4.78 -9.50 10.53
CA ALA A 234 -5.71 -9.98 11.52
C ALA A 234 -6.80 -8.91 11.74
N LEU A 235 -8.08 -9.27 11.57
CA LEU A 235 -9.19 -8.34 11.75
C LEU A 235 -9.70 -8.43 13.19
N ALA A 236 -9.42 -7.40 13.98
CA ALA A 236 -9.93 -7.27 15.33
C ALA A 236 -11.27 -6.54 15.34
N ASP A 237 -12.31 -7.16 15.90
CA ASP A 237 -13.63 -6.55 16.07
C ASP A 237 -13.60 -5.59 17.28
N LEU A 238 -13.68 -4.28 17.05
CA LEU A 238 -13.63 -3.29 18.12
C LEU A 238 -14.90 -3.25 18.98
N LEU A 239 -15.98 -3.89 18.54
CA LEU A 239 -17.18 -4.07 19.37
C LEU A 239 -17.00 -5.19 20.41
N ASP A 240 -16.01 -6.05 20.23
CA ASP A 240 -15.58 -7.03 21.23
C ASP A 240 -14.40 -6.48 22.04
N VAL A 241 -14.65 -6.23 23.34
CA VAL A 241 -13.65 -5.69 24.26
C VAL A 241 -12.37 -6.55 24.32
N GLN A 242 -12.47 -7.87 24.12
CA GLN A 242 -11.30 -8.76 24.12
C GLN A 242 -10.41 -8.59 22.88
N GLN A 243 -10.94 -7.97 21.82
CA GLN A 243 -10.25 -7.71 20.56
C GLN A 243 -9.76 -6.27 20.44
N ASN A 244 -9.88 -5.44 21.48
CA ASN A 244 -9.15 -4.16 21.53
C ASN A 244 -7.66 -4.40 21.88
N LEU A 245 -6.94 -4.96 20.92
CA LEU A 245 -5.58 -5.46 21.09
C LEU A 245 -4.54 -4.33 21.02
N PRO A 246 -3.42 -4.45 21.75
CA PRO A 246 -2.30 -3.51 21.59
C PRO A 246 -1.68 -3.60 20.19
N LEU A 247 -0.91 -2.57 19.84
CA LEU A 247 -0.04 -2.60 18.67
C LEU A 247 0.92 -3.79 18.76
N ALA A 248 1.15 -4.43 17.62
CA ALA A 248 2.05 -5.57 17.49
C ALA A 248 3.06 -5.32 16.36
N GLN A 249 4.14 -6.09 16.35
CA GLN A 249 5.21 -5.93 15.37
C GLN A 249 4.74 -6.35 13.97
N ALA A 250 4.56 -5.39 13.07
CA ALA A 250 4.09 -5.66 11.72
C ALA A 250 5.15 -6.27 10.78
N ALA A 251 6.44 -5.99 10.99
CA ALA A 251 7.52 -6.41 10.09
C ALA A 251 8.54 -7.33 10.78
N LEU A 252 8.99 -8.39 10.07
CA LEU A 252 10.10 -9.24 10.49
C LEU A 252 11.21 -9.24 9.42
N PRO A 253 12.48 -9.38 9.83
CA PRO A 253 13.59 -9.39 8.89
C PRO A 253 13.62 -10.69 8.07
N SER A 254 14.06 -10.57 6.82
CA SER A 254 14.53 -11.69 5.99
C SER A 254 16.06 -11.76 5.99
N ALA A 255 16.64 -12.76 5.33
CA ALA A 255 18.07 -12.79 5.08
C ALA A 255 18.50 -11.65 4.12
N THR A 256 19.75 -11.20 4.27
CA THR A 256 20.41 -10.33 3.30
C THR A 256 21.29 -11.16 2.37
N GLN A 257 20.94 -11.23 1.09
CA GLN A 257 21.64 -11.97 0.07
C GLN A 257 22.55 -11.05 -0.76
N ILE A 258 23.86 -11.15 -0.51
CA ILE A 258 24.91 -10.46 -1.27
C ILE A 258 25.56 -11.34 -2.35
N LYS A 259 25.28 -12.65 -2.34
CA LYS A 259 25.74 -13.63 -3.33
C LYS A 259 24.54 -14.17 -4.08
N TYR A 260 24.35 -13.71 -5.31
CA TYR A 260 23.32 -14.16 -6.24
C TYR A 260 23.94 -14.39 -7.62
N PRO A 261 23.39 -15.32 -8.44
CA PRO A 261 23.87 -15.56 -9.79
C PRO A 261 23.56 -14.36 -10.68
N LYS A 262 24.10 -14.36 -11.91
CA LYS A 262 23.61 -13.47 -12.96
C LYS A 262 22.21 -13.91 -13.36
N ILE A 263 21.21 -13.06 -13.08
CA ILE A 263 19.79 -13.36 -13.38
C ILE A 263 19.41 -12.64 -14.68
N PRO A 264 18.87 -13.34 -15.70
CA PRO A 264 18.38 -12.71 -16.93
C PRO A 264 17.28 -11.66 -16.69
N ASP A 265 17.03 -10.79 -17.67
CA ASP A 265 15.82 -9.95 -17.69
C ASP A 265 14.59 -10.87 -17.88
N GLY A 266 13.50 -10.58 -17.17
CA GLY A 266 12.26 -11.37 -17.16
C GLY A 266 12.21 -12.47 -16.10
N GLU A 267 13.35 -12.84 -15.51
CA GLU A 267 13.44 -13.83 -14.42
C GLU A 267 13.68 -13.17 -13.05
N LEU A 268 14.03 -11.88 -13.03
CA LEU A 268 14.48 -11.18 -11.83
C LEU A 268 13.34 -10.99 -10.82
N LEU A 269 12.12 -10.72 -11.26
CA LEU A 269 10.97 -10.57 -10.36
C LEU A 269 10.73 -11.83 -9.52
N ASN A 270 10.61 -12.99 -10.17
CA ASN A 270 10.33 -14.26 -9.49
C ASN A 270 11.52 -14.69 -8.63
N TYR A 271 12.76 -14.47 -9.12
CA TYR A 271 13.95 -14.68 -8.29
C TYR A 271 13.90 -13.83 -7.03
N PHE A 272 13.63 -12.53 -7.16
CA PHE A 272 13.62 -11.60 -6.03
C PHE A 272 12.50 -11.90 -5.04
N HIS A 273 11.32 -12.31 -5.51
CA HIS A 273 10.25 -12.78 -4.63
C HIS A 273 10.72 -13.97 -3.78
N ARG A 274 11.30 -15.00 -4.38
CA ARG A 274 11.81 -16.17 -3.64
C ARG A 274 12.99 -15.84 -2.73
N ALA A 275 13.84 -14.90 -3.11
CA ALA A 275 15.00 -14.47 -2.31
C ALA A 275 14.61 -13.66 -1.05
N THR A 276 13.41 -13.09 -1.04
CA THR A 276 12.90 -12.23 0.06
C THR A 276 11.88 -12.94 0.95
N GLN A 277 11.79 -14.27 0.85
CA GLN A 277 10.94 -15.07 1.73
C GLN A 277 11.51 -15.14 3.15
N ILE A 278 10.63 -15.40 4.11
CA ILE A 278 11.02 -15.84 5.45
C ILE A 278 10.67 -17.34 5.55
N GLY A 279 11.60 -18.14 6.06
CA GLY A 279 11.40 -19.58 6.26
C GLY A 279 11.01 -19.92 7.70
N VAL A 280 10.30 -21.02 7.90
CA VAL A 280 9.86 -21.50 9.24
C VAL A 280 11.03 -21.71 10.21
N ALA A 281 12.20 -22.11 9.70
CA ALA A 281 13.40 -22.38 10.51
C ALA A 281 14.27 -21.14 10.81
N GLN A 282 14.06 -20.02 10.11
CA GLN A 282 14.97 -18.86 10.14
C GLN A 282 14.58 -17.78 11.15
N SER A 283 13.39 -17.86 11.75
CA SER A 283 12.90 -16.79 12.61
C SER A 283 11.80 -17.28 13.55
N SER A 284 12.17 -17.89 14.67
CA SER A 284 11.38 -17.63 15.87
C SER A 284 12.11 -16.51 16.62
N PRO A 285 11.63 -15.25 16.58
CA PRO A 285 12.12 -14.23 17.51
C PRO A 285 11.79 -14.58 18.97
N PHE A 286 10.92 -15.59 19.17
CA PHE A 286 10.48 -16.07 20.47
C PHE A 286 11.23 -17.36 20.85
N PRO A 287 11.80 -17.46 22.07
CA PRO A 287 12.41 -18.69 22.54
C PRO A 287 11.44 -19.87 22.47
N THR A 288 11.92 -21.03 21.99
CA THR A 288 11.16 -22.29 22.01
C THR A 288 10.65 -22.58 23.43
N GLY A 289 9.32 -22.55 23.61
CA GLY A 289 8.66 -22.96 24.87
C GLY A 289 7.94 -21.85 25.65
N THR A 290 8.03 -20.59 25.24
CA THR A 290 7.29 -19.47 25.86
C THR A 290 6.31 -18.87 24.86
N ARG A 291 5.00 -18.95 25.15
CA ARG A 291 4.00 -18.11 24.47
C ARG A 291 4.36 -16.65 24.78
N PRO A 292 4.40 -15.75 23.78
CA PRO A 292 4.71 -14.36 24.04
C PRO A 292 3.67 -13.78 25.01
N GLU A 293 4.11 -13.33 26.18
CA GLU A 293 3.33 -12.35 26.93
C GLU A 293 3.29 -11.07 26.09
N ALA A 294 2.15 -10.39 26.07
CA ALA A 294 1.86 -9.21 25.25
C ALA A 294 2.66 -7.96 25.66
N GLU A 295 3.94 -8.11 26.01
CA GLU A 295 4.84 -6.99 26.23
C GLU A 295 5.33 -6.46 24.88
N SER A 296 4.90 -5.23 24.59
CA SER A 296 5.13 -4.44 23.40
C SER A 296 6.60 -4.46 22.94
N VAL A 297 6.90 -5.21 21.88
CA VAL A 297 8.12 -5.01 21.08
C VAL A 297 7.86 -3.86 20.10
N LEU A 298 7.58 -2.66 20.64
CA LEU A 298 7.57 -1.45 19.84
C LEU A 298 9.03 -1.09 19.57
N VAL A 299 9.43 -1.05 18.30
CA VAL A 299 10.66 -0.37 17.91
C VAL A 299 10.48 1.08 18.35
N ALA A 300 11.34 1.55 19.26
CA ALA A 300 11.25 2.91 19.77
C ALA A 300 11.35 3.88 18.60
N GLU A 301 10.28 4.64 18.35
CA GLU A 301 10.32 5.66 17.30
C GLU A 301 11.37 6.71 17.67
N PRO A 302 12.27 7.08 16.73
CA PRO A 302 13.18 8.19 16.95
C PRO A 302 12.37 9.45 17.26
N ALA A 303 12.78 10.22 18.27
CA ALA A 303 12.07 11.44 18.66
C ALA A 303 12.13 12.56 17.61
N GLU A 304 13.03 12.46 16.64
CA GLU A 304 13.32 13.49 15.65
C GLU A 304 13.18 12.97 14.20
N ASP A 305 12.91 13.89 13.27
CA ASP A 305 12.95 13.63 11.83
C ASP A 305 14.39 13.42 11.35
N LYS A 306 14.61 12.54 10.36
CA LYS A 306 15.96 12.13 9.90
C LYS A 306 16.83 13.31 9.45
N TYR A 307 16.27 14.25 8.69
CA TYR A 307 17.03 15.37 8.14
C TYR A 307 16.67 16.70 8.80
N ASN A 308 17.55 17.20 9.67
CA ASN A 308 17.35 18.47 10.36
C ASN A 308 17.22 19.69 9.42
N PHE A 309 18.08 19.78 8.38
CA PHE A 309 18.20 20.96 7.50
C PHE A 309 18.20 22.29 8.29
N PRO A 310 19.18 22.49 9.19
CA PRO A 310 19.10 23.52 10.23
C PRO A 310 19.18 24.97 9.71
N PHE A 311 19.74 25.18 8.52
CA PHE A 311 19.92 26.51 7.92
C PHE A 311 18.94 26.79 6.77
N CYS A 312 17.98 25.89 6.55
CA CYS A 312 16.95 26.04 5.53
C CYS A 312 15.76 26.85 6.06
N LEU A 313 15.03 27.51 5.16
CA LEU A 313 13.73 28.10 5.50
C LEU A 313 12.78 27.00 5.97
N LYS A 314 12.09 27.23 7.09
CA LYS A 314 11.11 26.31 7.66
C LYS A 314 9.72 26.92 7.63
N VAL A 315 8.73 26.16 7.20
CA VAL A 315 7.31 26.57 7.16
C VAL A 315 6.51 25.55 7.94
N SER A 316 5.74 25.99 8.93
CA SER A 316 4.87 25.09 9.71
C SER A 316 3.74 24.52 8.84
N THR A 317 3.44 23.24 9.02
CA THR A 317 2.33 22.54 8.34
C THR A 317 1.17 22.21 9.26
N VAL A 318 1.18 22.71 10.50
CA VAL A 318 0.06 22.48 11.44
C VAL A 318 -1.22 23.02 10.80
N ALA A 319 -2.24 22.17 10.76
CA ALA A 319 -3.55 22.45 10.19
C ALA A 319 -4.67 21.83 11.02
N PRO A 320 -5.90 22.33 10.90
CA PRO A 320 -7.06 21.63 11.43
C PRO A 320 -7.29 20.32 10.67
N SER A 321 -7.75 19.30 11.39
CA SER A 321 -8.11 18.02 10.80
C SER A 321 -9.26 18.15 9.80
N ILE A 322 -9.16 17.45 8.68
CA ILE A 322 -10.26 17.29 7.71
C ILE A 322 -11.49 16.69 8.42
N PHE A 323 -12.67 17.28 8.21
CA PHE A 323 -13.93 16.70 8.68
C PHE A 323 -14.48 15.70 7.67
N TRP A 324 -14.69 14.46 8.10
CA TRP A 324 -15.11 13.31 7.29
C TRP A 324 -16.61 13.00 7.37
N GLY A 325 -17.41 13.95 7.86
CA GLY A 325 -18.85 13.77 8.05
C GLY A 325 -19.18 12.96 9.31
N GLU A 326 -20.44 13.01 9.72
CA GLU A 326 -20.93 12.16 10.82
C GLU A 326 -20.74 10.68 10.45
N ASN A 327 -20.23 9.90 11.40
CA ASN A 327 -19.94 8.47 11.26
C ASN A 327 -19.13 8.14 9.99
N LEU A 328 -18.19 9.01 9.61
CA LEU A 328 -17.30 8.84 8.45
C LEU A 328 -18.04 8.71 7.10
N SER A 329 -19.29 9.18 7.01
CA SER A 329 -20.11 9.10 5.79
C SER A 329 -19.47 9.76 4.57
N ALA A 330 -18.75 10.87 4.75
CA ALA A 330 -18.06 11.53 3.64
C ALA A 330 -16.77 10.79 3.24
N LEU A 331 -16.13 10.07 4.16
CA LEU A 331 -14.99 9.20 3.86
C LEU A 331 -15.41 8.01 3.01
N GLU A 332 -16.49 7.31 3.40
CA GLU A 332 -17.04 6.20 2.61
C GLU A 332 -17.42 6.67 1.19
N SER A 333 -18.18 7.75 1.09
CA SER A 333 -18.53 8.36 -0.21
C SER A 333 -17.29 8.71 -1.04
N THR A 334 -16.24 9.23 -0.38
CA THR A 334 -14.95 9.56 -1.02
C THR A 334 -14.24 8.32 -1.55
N ILE A 335 -14.16 7.23 -0.77
CA ILE A 335 -13.57 5.95 -1.22
C ILE A 335 -14.28 5.45 -2.49
N LEU A 336 -15.60 5.49 -2.52
CA LEU A 336 -16.40 4.97 -3.64
C LEU A 336 -16.28 5.84 -4.91
N LYS A 337 -16.18 7.17 -4.77
CA LYS A 337 -16.04 8.10 -5.90
C LYS A 337 -14.60 8.34 -6.34
N ARG A 338 -13.59 7.98 -5.54
CA ARG A 338 -12.16 8.28 -5.78
C ARG A 338 -11.70 7.79 -7.14
N ARG A 339 -11.11 8.68 -7.95
CA ARG A 339 -10.46 8.33 -9.22
C ARG A 339 -9.11 9.01 -9.31
N SER A 340 -8.16 8.38 -9.99
CA SER A 340 -6.89 9.01 -10.34
C SER A 340 -7.16 10.01 -11.47
N THR A 341 -6.79 11.26 -11.24
CA THR A 341 -7.01 12.38 -12.17
C THR A 341 -6.16 12.20 -13.42
N ARG A 342 -6.75 12.46 -14.60
CA ARG A 342 -6.07 12.26 -15.89
C ARG A 342 -5.22 13.44 -16.34
N ALA A 343 -5.62 14.66 -15.96
CA ALA A 343 -4.94 15.89 -16.31
C ALA A 343 -5.30 16.98 -15.29
N TYR A 344 -4.40 17.94 -15.11
CA TYR A 344 -4.61 19.11 -14.26
C TYR A 344 -4.75 20.37 -15.09
N SER A 345 -5.49 21.37 -14.60
CA SER A 345 -5.66 22.67 -15.24
C SER A 345 -4.40 23.54 -15.15
N GLY A 346 -3.51 23.25 -14.19
CA GLY A 346 -2.33 24.07 -13.85
C GLY A 346 -2.62 25.16 -12.81
N GLU A 347 -3.87 25.31 -12.37
CA GLU A 347 -4.25 26.22 -11.28
C GLU A 347 -3.59 25.83 -9.95
N PRO A 348 -3.25 26.82 -9.10
CA PRO A 348 -2.57 26.56 -7.85
C PRO A 348 -3.47 25.88 -6.81
N LEU A 349 -2.84 25.18 -5.88
CA LEU A 349 -3.43 24.78 -4.61
C LEU A 349 -3.29 25.92 -3.60
N THR A 350 -4.10 25.93 -2.55
CA THR A 350 -3.82 26.80 -1.39
C THR A 350 -2.83 26.11 -0.44
N LEU A 351 -2.10 26.88 0.36
CA LEU A 351 -1.24 26.28 1.40
C LEU A 351 -2.06 25.48 2.42
N ASP A 352 -3.27 25.92 2.78
CA ASP A 352 -4.13 25.20 3.72
C ASP A 352 -4.62 23.86 3.17
N GLU A 353 -4.90 23.78 1.86
CA GLU A 353 -5.17 22.51 1.18
C GLU A 353 -3.98 21.56 1.27
N LEU A 354 -2.77 22.03 0.96
CA LEU A 354 -1.56 21.19 1.08
C LEU A 354 -1.37 20.70 2.52
N LYS A 355 -1.55 21.58 3.52
CA LYS A 355 -1.43 21.20 4.93
C LYS A 355 -2.48 20.17 5.34
N ALA A 356 -3.74 20.34 4.93
CA ALA A 356 -4.81 19.38 5.22
C ALA A 356 -4.54 17.98 4.63
N LEU A 357 -3.93 17.92 3.43
CA LEU A 357 -3.49 16.65 2.82
C LEU A 357 -2.38 15.97 3.64
N LEU A 358 -1.40 16.75 4.09
CA LEU A 358 -0.31 16.25 4.94
C LEU A 358 -0.83 15.83 6.31
N ASP A 359 -1.75 16.59 6.89
CA ASP A 359 -2.38 16.31 8.17
C ASP A 359 -3.07 14.95 8.17
N PHE A 360 -3.99 14.72 7.22
CA PHE A 360 -4.67 13.42 7.11
C PHE A 360 -3.69 12.28 6.86
N THR A 361 -2.64 12.51 6.07
CA THR A 361 -1.74 11.43 5.67
C THR A 361 -0.78 11.03 6.79
N TYR A 362 -0.21 12.00 7.50
CA TYR A 362 0.91 11.79 8.42
C TYR A 362 0.59 12.08 9.89
N GLN A 363 -0.57 12.65 10.20
CA GLN A 363 -1.00 12.99 11.57
C GLN A 363 -2.30 12.26 11.96
N PRO A 364 -2.36 10.91 11.88
CA PRO A 364 -3.59 10.15 12.14
C PRO A 364 -4.17 10.39 13.55
N HIS A 365 -3.32 10.70 14.53
CA HIS A 365 -3.73 11.04 15.89
C HIS A 365 -4.61 12.29 16.01
N HIS A 366 -4.64 13.17 15.01
CA HIS A 366 -5.58 14.31 14.96
C HIS A 366 -7.02 13.89 14.65
N TYR A 367 -7.27 12.63 14.25
CA TYR A 367 -8.56 12.15 13.77
C TYR A 367 -9.29 11.21 14.73
N ILE A 368 -8.80 11.06 15.96
CA ILE A 368 -9.38 10.19 16.99
C ILE A 368 -10.85 10.52 17.30
N ASP A 369 -11.18 11.80 17.34
CA ASP A 369 -12.54 12.27 17.65
C ASP A 369 -13.54 11.95 16.53
N GLN A 370 -13.04 11.53 15.35
CA GLN A 370 -13.83 11.07 14.22
C GLN A 370 -13.82 9.53 14.11
N SER A 371 -13.35 8.82 15.13
CA SER A 371 -13.25 7.34 15.18
C SER A 371 -12.27 6.72 14.19
N LEU A 372 -11.25 7.47 13.74
CA LEU A 372 -10.12 6.90 13.00
C LEU A 372 -9.02 6.46 13.96
N ASP A 373 -8.25 5.44 13.56
CA ASP A 373 -7.11 4.97 14.35
C ASP A 373 -6.07 6.09 14.50
N ARG A 374 -5.58 6.28 15.74
CA ARG A 374 -4.55 7.26 16.08
C ARG A 374 -3.17 6.90 15.54
N SER A 375 -2.91 5.60 15.35
CA SER A 375 -1.63 5.03 14.98
C SER A 375 -1.88 3.73 14.19
N PRO A 376 -2.44 3.85 12.97
CA PRO A 376 -2.62 2.69 12.11
C PRO A 376 -1.33 1.92 11.86
N ASP A 377 -1.46 0.63 11.58
CA ASP A 377 -0.31 -0.23 11.34
C ASP A 377 0.30 0.03 9.96
N TYR A 378 1.60 0.36 9.96
CA TYR A 378 2.49 0.32 8.80
C TYR A 378 3.60 -0.70 9.08
N PHE A 379 4.39 -1.08 8.08
CA PHE A 379 5.52 -1.97 8.33
C PHE A 379 6.64 -1.25 9.08
N ASP A 380 7.14 -0.13 8.57
CA ASP A 380 8.04 0.78 9.29
C ASP A 380 8.15 2.15 8.60
N LEU A 381 7.36 3.13 9.05
CA LEU A 381 7.43 4.49 8.51
C LEU A 381 8.73 5.23 8.82
N ASN A 382 9.54 4.77 9.78
CA ASN A 382 10.83 5.41 10.07
C ASN A 382 11.86 5.22 8.95
N LEU A 383 11.58 4.33 8.00
CA LEU A 383 12.41 4.11 6.82
C LEU A 383 11.97 4.94 5.61
N ILE A 384 10.83 5.64 5.68
CA ILE A 384 10.31 6.45 4.59
C ILE A 384 10.47 7.94 4.90
N GLU A 385 11.07 8.65 3.97
CA GLU A 385 11.17 10.10 3.98
C GLU A 385 10.25 10.70 2.91
N THR A 386 9.81 11.94 3.13
CA THR A 386 8.93 12.65 2.21
C THR A 386 9.56 13.94 1.73
N PHE A 387 9.71 14.08 0.41
CA PHE A 387 10.11 15.32 -0.23
C PHE A 387 8.96 15.84 -1.10
N ILE A 388 8.83 17.16 -1.24
CA ILE A 388 7.74 17.79 -1.98
C ILE A 388 8.31 18.84 -2.93
N ALA A 389 8.12 18.62 -4.23
CA ALA A 389 8.35 19.65 -5.23
C ALA A 389 7.09 20.51 -5.38
N VAL A 390 7.20 21.78 -5.01
CA VAL A 390 6.13 22.78 -5.06
C VAL A 390 6.32 23.63 -6.32
N SER A 391 5.29 23.63 -7.16
CA SER A 391 5.26 24.39 -8.43
C SER A 391 4.10 25.38 -8.52
N GLY A 392 3.11 25.29 -7.63
CA GLY A 392 1.93 26.15 -7.62
C GLY A 392 1.11 25.95 -6.36
N VAL A 393 1.58 26.51 -5.25
CA VAL A 393 0.87 26.55 -3.96
C VAL A 393 0.87 27.99 -3.47
N GLU A 394 -0.31 28.59 -3.32
CA GLU A 394 -0.45 29.97 -2.87
C GLU A 394 0.10 30.13 -1.45
N GLY A 395 0.98 31.11 -1.25
CA GLY A 395 1.62 31.36 0.05
C GLY A 395 2.85 30.48 0.34
N LEU A 396 3.33 29.70 -0.64
CA LEU A 396 4.55 28.92 -0.53
C LEU A 396 5.43 29.11 -1.77
N GLU A 397 6.73 29.35 -1.56
CA GLU A 397 7.65 29.55 -2.67
C GLU A 397 7.84 28.27 -3.50
N GLU A 398 8.02 28.43 -4.81
CA GLU A 398 8.36 27.31 -5.69
C GLU A 398 9.73 26.73 -5.34
N GLY A 399 9.80 25.42 -5.21
CA GLY A 399 11.02 24.78 -4.74
C GLY A 399 10.83 23.30 -4.39
N CYS A 400 11.87 22.73 -3.80
CA CYS A 400 11.79 21.41 -3.20
C CYS A 400 11.94 21.55 -1.69
N TYR A 401 11.09 20.83 -0.96
CA TYR A 401 11.01 20.84 0.48
C TYR A 401 11.16 19.42 1.02
N TYR A 402 11.90 19.25 2.10
CA TYR A 402 11.77 18.08 2.95
C TYR A 402 10.56 18.29 3.87
N TYR A 403 9.66 17.31 3.93
CA TYR A 403 8.57 17.30 4.90
C TYR A 403 9.01 16.52 6.13
N ALA A 404 9.05 17.21 7.27
CA ALA A 404 9.41 16.69 8.57
C ALA A 404 8.11 16.43 9.37
N PRO A 405 7.53 15.21 9.31
CA PRO A 405 6.22 14.93 9.89
C PRO A 405 6.18 15.07 11.41
N LYS A 406 7.26 14.77 12.14
CA LYS A 406 7.29 14.87 13.61
C LYS A 406 7.32 16.32 14.06
N ALA A 407 8.13 17.15 13.39
CA ALA A 407 8.15 18.59 13.61
C ALA A 407 6.96 19.33 13.00
N GLN A 408 6.21 18.70 12.07
CA GLN A 408 5.17 19.33 11.24
C GLN A 408 5.71 20.57 10.51
N GLU A 409 6.80 20.38 9.75
CA GLU A 409 7.49 21.44 9.02
C GLU A 409 7.79 21.05 7.56
N LEU A 410 7.73 22.01 6.66
CA LEU A 410 8.41 21.97 5.37
C LEU A 410 9.74 22.71 5.47
N ARG A 411 10.83 22.06 5.08
CA ARG A 411 12.20 22.62 5.10
C ARG A 411 12.68 22.79 3.66
N GLN A 412 12.83 24.03 3.20
CA GLN A 412 13.16 24.33 1.80
C GLN A 412 14.62 23.96 1.49
N ILE A 413 14.83 22.97 0.62
CA ILE A 413 16.17 22.49 0.22
C ILE A 413 16.60 23.03 -1.16
N ARG A 414 15.65 23.47 -1.98
CA ARG A 414 15.89 24.13 -3.27
C ARG A 414 14.83 25.20 -3.52
N PHE A 415 15.24 26.31 -4.12
CA PHE A 415 14.35 27.36 -4.63
C PHE A 415 14.44 27.38 -6.15
N LYS A 416 13.41 26.90 -6.85
CA LYS A 416 13.37 26.76 -8.30
C LYS A 416 11.96 26.34 -8.76
N ASN A 417 11.53 26.84 -9.92
CA ASN A 417 10.39 26.26 -10.65
C ASN A 417 10.80 24.92 -11.28
N PHE A 418 10.18 23.82 -10.84
CA PHE A 418 10.53 22.48 -11.31
C PHE A 418 9.58 21.92 -12.39
N ARG A 419 8.60 22.68 -12.92
CA ARG A 419 7.56 22.12 -13.81
C ARG A 419 8.13 21.40 -15.03
N ARG A 420 9.13 21.99 -15.68
CA ARG A 420 9.78 21.40 -16.86
C ARG A 420 10.54 20.13 -16.49
N GLU A 421 11.25 20.15 -15.38
CA GLU A 421 12.00 19.01 -14.88
C GLU A 421 11.07 17.89 -14.41
N LEU A 422 9.99 18.19 -13.67
CA LEU A 422 8.99 17.22 -13.23
C LEU A 422 8.27 16.57 -14.42
N HIS A 423 8.00 17.31 -15.48
CA HIS A 423 7.51 16.74 -16.73
C HIS A 423 8.44 15.65 -17.26
N PHE A 424 9.75 15.94 -17.29
CA PHE A 424 10.77 15.00 -17.73
C PHE A 424 10.89 13.80 -16.78
N LEU A 425 11.07 14.06 -15.48
CA LEU A 425 11.24 13.04 -14.44
C LEU A 425 10.08 12.04 -14.41
N CYS A 426 8.85 12.52 -14.63
CA CYS A 426 7.64 11.70 -14.71
C CYS A 426 7.42 11.05 -16.08
N LEU A 427 8.50 10.75 -16.83
CA LEU A 427 8.49 10.11 -18.14
C LEU A 427 7.67 10.86 -19.21
N GLY A 428 7.68 12.21 -19.16
CA GLY A 428 6.95 13.05 -20.10
C GLY A 428 5.45 13.16 -19.82
N GLN A 429 4.99 12.83 -18.61
CA GLN A 429 3.58 12.95 -18.24
C GLN A 429 3.25 14.39 -17.83
N ASN A 430 2.23 14.98 -18.47
CA ASN A 430 1.72 16.32 -18.14
C ASN A 430 1.29 16.45 -16.67
N LEU A 431 0.87 15.35 -16.01
CA LEU A 431 0.56 15.33 -14.58
C LEU A 431 1.71 15.89 -13.73
N GLY A 432 2.97 15.57 -14.05
CA GLY A 432 4.13 16.13 -13.34
C GLY A 432 4.35 17.62 -13.63
N ARG A 433 4.07 18.06 -14.86
CA ARG A 433 4.22 19.47 -15.29
C ARG A 433 3.19 20.39 -14.65
N ASP A 434 1.94 19.93 -14.64
CA ASP A 434 0.75 20.74 -14.35
C ASP A 434 0.33 20.62 -12.88
N ALA A 435 0.97 19.76 -12.09
CA ALA A 435 0.76 19.66 -10.66
C ALA A 435 1.09 20.98 -9.92
N GLY A 436 0.33 21.28 -8.87
CA GLY A 436 0.67 22.32 -7.90
C GLY A 436 1.74 21.84 -6.92
N ALA A 437 1.66 20.57 -6.51
CA ALA A 437 2.65 19.91 -5.67
C ALA A 437 2.86 18.45 -6.12
N VAL A 438 4.09 17.95 -5.98
CA VAL A 438 4.46 16.56 -6.27
C VAL A 438 5.22 16.01 -5.07
N LEU A 439 4.67 14.97 -4.44
CA LEU A 439 5.28 14.31 -3.29
C LEU A 439 6.10 13.11 -3.76
N PHE A 440 7.24 12.91 -3.11
CA PHE A 440 8.21 11.85 -3.33
C PHE A 440 8.40 11.11 -2.02
N HIS A 441 8.01 9.84 -2.00
CA HIS A 441 8.38 8.93 -0.90
C HIS A 441 9.72 8.29 -1.24
N THR A 442 10.69 8.39 -0.34
CA THR A 442 12.04 7.89 -0.53
C THR A 442 12.48 7.02 0.64
N ALA A 443 13.52 6.21 0.45
CA ALA A 443 14.15 5.48 1.54
C ALA A 443 15.65 5.25 1.29
N ASP A 444 16.43 5.23 2.37
CA ASP A 444 17.79 4.67 2.34
C ASP A 444 17.70 3.14 2.31
N LEU A 445 17.85 2.58 1.11
CA LEU A 445 17.75 1.12 0.89
C LEU A 445 18.81 0.34 1.67
N LYS A 446 19.99 0.90 1.89
CA LYS A 446 21.05 0.22 2.64
C LYS A 446 20.67 0.13 4.11
N GLN A 447 20.14 1.20 4.69
CA GLN A 447 19.63 1.21 6.05
C GLN A 447 18.42 0.27 6.21
N ALA A 448 17.49 0.30 5.26
CA ALA A 448 16.32 -0.57 5.27
C ALA A 448 16.70 -2.06 5.17
N VAL A 449 17.64 -2.41 4.29
CA VAL A 449 18.16 -3.79 4.18
C VAL A 449 18.93 -4.21 5.43
N ALA A 450 19.63 -3.29 6.10
CA ALA A 450 20.28 -3.59 7.38
C ALA A 450 19.27 -3.89 8.49
N ALA A 451 18.07 -3.29 8.46
CA ALA A 451 17.02 -3.51 9.44
C ALA A 451 16.19 -4.78 9.17
N TYR A 452 15.73 -4.99 7.93
CA TYR A 452 14.76 -6.04 7.59
C TYR A 452 15.22 -7.02 6.50
N GLY A 453 16.51 -7.01 6.13
CA GLY A 453 17.01 -7.80 5.01
C GLY A 453 16.43 -7.35 3.67
N ASP A 454 16.55 -8.18 2.63
CA ASP A 454 16.08 -7.81 1.29
C ASP A 454 14.56 -7.65 1.18
N ARG A 455 13.80 -8.29 2.09
CA ARG A 455 12.35 -8.14 2.22
C ARG A 455 11.91 -6.72 2.60
N ALA A 456 12.80 -5.89 3.16
CA ALA A 456 12.53 -4.47 3.39
C ALA A 456 11.94 -3.77 2.15
N TYR A 457 12.35 -4.21 0.96
CA TYR A 457 11.85 -3.68 -0.31
C TYR A 457 10.32 -3.80 -0.46
N ARG A 458 9.73 -4.90 0.02
CA ARG A 458 8.28 -5.13 0.01
C ARG A 458 7.57 -4.13 0.92
N TYR A 459 8.08 -3.98 2.14
CA TYR A 459 7.55 -3.11 3.19
C TYR A 459 7.53 -1.65 2.74
N LEU A 460 8.67 -1.16 2.26
CA LEU A 460 8.84 0.21 1.77
C LEU A 460 7.82 0.60 0.69
N HIS A 461 7.58 -0.28 -0.28
CA HIS A 461 6.63 0.02 -1.36
C HIS A 461 5.18 -0.09 -0.90
N MET A 462 4.85 -1.00 0.03
CA MET A 462 3.51 -1.04 0.61
C MET A 462 3.22 0.18 1.48
N ASP A 463 4.16 0.59 2.32
CA ASP A 463 3.99 1.77 3.16
C ASP A 463 3.87 3.05 2.30
N ALA A 464 4.67 3.19 1.25
CA ALA A 464 4.54 4.31 0.30
C ALA A 464 3.18 4.32 -0.42
N GLY A 465 2.67 3.15 -0.83
CA GLY A 465 1.33 3.01 -1.40
C GLY A 465 0.21 3.33 -0.40
N HIS A 466 0.39 2.93 0.86
CA HIS A 466 -0.54 3.19 1.95
C HIS A 466 -0.63 4.70 2.22
N LEU A 467 0.49 5.38 2.43
CA LEU A 467 0.54 6.85 2.51
C LEU A 467 -0.07 7.52 1.27
N GLY A 468 0.24 6.96 0.09
CA GLY A 468 -0.36 7.38 -1.18
C GLY A 468 -1.88 7.32 -1.17
N GLN A 469 -2.49 6.29 -0.59
CA GLN A 469 -3.95 6.17 -0.53
C GLN A 469 -4.60 7.22 0.36
N ARG A 470 -4.01 7.51 1.51
CA ARG A 470 -4.49 8.58 2.40
C ARG A 470 -4.43 9.94 1.68
N LEU A 471 -3.34 10.24 0.98
CA LEU A 471 -3.22 11.43 0.12
C LEU A 471 -4.30 11.46 -0.97
N ASN A 472 -4.55 10.33 -1.64
CA ASN A 472 -5.55 10.24 -2.70
C ASN A 472 -6.95 10.55 -2.16
N LEU A 473 -7.33 9.99 -1.03
CA LEU A 473 -8.65 10.19 -0.46
C LEU A 473 -8.83 11.62 0.06
N ALA A 474 -7.84 12.17 0.77
CA ALA A 474 -7.88 13.56 1.22
C ALA A 474 -8.01 14.53 0.04
N ALA A 475 -7.27 14.31 -1.05
CA ALA A 475 -7.37 15.15 -2.25
C ALA A 475 -8.77 15.10 -2.87
N ILE A 476 -9.35 13.91 -3.03
CA ILE A 476 -10.71 13.77 -3.59
C ILE A 476 -11.76 14.42 -2.69
N HIS A 477 -11.62 14.32 -1.37
CA HIS A 477 -12.54 14.96 -0.43
C HIS A 477 -12.48 16.49 -0.50
N LEU A 478 -11.28 17.04 -0.66
CA LEU A 478 -11.04 18.48 -0.84
C LEU A 478 -11.33 18.97 -2.28
N ASN A 479 -11.91 18.12 -3.14
CA ASN A 479 -12.20 18.41 -4.55
C ASN A 479 -10.94 18.78 -5.37
N LEU A 480 -9.81 18.18 -5.00
CA LEU A 480 -8.55 18.27 -5.73
C LEU A 480 -8.37 17.06 -6.64
N GLY A 481 -7.45 17.21 -7.58
CA GLY A 481 -6.97 16.15 -8.43
C GLY A 481 -5.71 15.51 -7.87
N VAL A 482 -5.59 14.20 -8.06
CA VAL A 482 -4.49 13.39 -7.52
C VAL A 482 -4.21 12.21 -8.43
N SER A 483 -2.93 11.86 -8.58
CA SER A 483 -2.53 10.65 -9.30
C SER A 483 -1.19 10.12 -8.81
N GLY A 484 -1.10 8.81 -8.68
CA GLY A 484 0.16 8.11 -8.45
C GLY A 484 0.97 7.99 -9.74
N ILE A 485 2.29 8.15 -9.65
CA ILE A 485 3.23 7.91 -10.74
C ILE A 485 4.22 6.83 -10.30
N GLY A 486 4.04 5.63 -10.85
CA GLY A 486 4.92 4.49 -10.55
C GLY A 486 6.23 4.50 -11.34
N GLY A 487 6.28 5.12 -12.52
CA GLY A 487 7.48 5.16 -13.37
C GLY A 487 8.06 6.57 -13.45
N PHE A 488 9.36 6.69 -13.19
CA PHE A 488 10.10 7.94 -13.18
C PHE A 488 11.59 7.67 -13.45
N PHE A 489 12.35 8.71 -13.79
CA PHE A 489 13.81 8.65 -13.95
C PHE A 489 14.51 8.72 -12.59
N ASP A 490 14.70 7.56 -11.96
CA ASP A 490 15.07 7.43 -10.54
C ASP A 490 16.30 8.26 -10.14
N ASN A 491 17.40 8.18 -10.88
CA ASN A 491 18.67 8.84 -10.51
C ASN A 491 18.59 10.37 -10.70
N GLU A 492 17.87 10.80 -11.73
CA GLU A 492 17.70 12.20 -12.10
C GLU A 492 16.84 12.95 -11.09
N VAL A 493 15.93 12.26 -10.38
CA VAL A 493 15.11 12.91 -9.34
C VAL A 493 15.99 13.51 -8.26
N ASN A 494 16.95 12.74 -7.72
CA ASN A 494 17.84 13.19 -6.66
C ASN A 494 18.67 14.40 -7.09
N GLU A 495 19.27 14.32 -8.28
CA GLU A 495 20.10 15.38 -8.83
C GLU A 495 19.31 16.68 -9.00
N VAL A 496 18.13 16.60 -9.60
CA VAL A 496 17.29 17.77 -9.89
C VAL A 496 16.75 18.41 -8.62
N LEU A 497 16.17 17.61 -7.72
CA LEU A 497 15.42 18.11 -6.55
C LEU A 497 16.32 18.36 -5.34
N GLY A 498 17.58 17.90 -5.37
CA GLY A 498 18.49 18.01 -4.24
C GLY A 498 18.20 17.04 -3.10
N ILE A 499 17.46 15.97 -3.38
CA ILE A 499 17.22 14.88 -2.43
C ILE A 499 18.57 14.19 -2.18
N PRO A 500 18.92 13.85 -0.92
CA PRO A 500 20.17 13.15 -0.60
C PRO A 500 20.38 11.90 -1.46
N THR A 501 21.61 11.62 -1.86
CA THR A 501 21.92 10.55 -2.82
C THR A 501 21.66 9.14 -2.28
N ASP A 502 21.63 8.99 -0.96
CA ASP A 502 21.34 7.71 -0.31
C ASP A 502 19.84 7.39 -0.33
N GLU A 503 18.98 8.39 -0.57
CA GLU A 503 17.53 8.24 -0.64
C GLU A 503 17.10 7.77 -2.04
N ALA A 504 16.70 6.50 -2.14
CA ALA A 504 16.08 5.99 -3.36
C ALA A 504 14.61 6.42 -3.42
N VAL A 505 14.18 7.01 -4.53
CA VAL A 505 12.77 7.34 -4.75
C VAL A 505 11.96 6.05 -4.97
N LEU A 506 10.93 5.86 -4.16
CA LEU A 506 10.06 4.69 -4.19
C LEU A 506 8.78 4.98 -4.98
N TYR A 507 8.20 6.16 -4.74
CA TYR A 507 6.90 6.53 -5.30
C TYR A 507 6.71 8.03 -5.44
N ILE A 508 5.87 8.42 -6.40
CA ILE A 508 5.49 9.80 -6.66
C ILE A 508 3.97 9.92 -6.58
N THR A 509 3.48 10.94 -5.88
CA THR A 509 2.06 11.33 -5.88
C THR A 509 1.93 12.78 -6.33
N THR A 510 1.25 13.01 -7.46
CA THR A 510 0.99 14.36 -7.99
C THR A 510 -0.33 14.91 -7.47
N LEU A 511 -0.38 16.21 -7.21
CA LEU A 511 -1.56 16.94 -6.72
C LEU A 511 -1.77 18.21 -7.56
N GLY A 512 -3.02 18.51 -7.92
CA GLY A 512 -3.37 19.71 -8.66
C GLY A 512 -4.88 19.90 -8.75
N ARG A 513 -5.35 20.94 -9.44
CA ARG A 513 -6.77 21.10 -9.77
C ARG A 513 -7.11 20.25 -11.00
N PRO A 514 -8.19 19.45 -11.01
CA PRO A 514 -8.60 18.69 -12.20
C PRO A 514 -8.86 19.62 -13.40
N ALA A 515 -8.50 19.17 -14.61
CA ALA A 515 -8.70 19.91 -15.86
C ALA A 515 -10.15 19.92 -16.36
#